data_AF-A0A8T0X1S4-F1
#
_entry.id   AF-A0A8T0X1S4-F1
#
_cell.length_a   1.000
_cell.length_b   1.000
_cell.length_c   1.000
_cell.angle_alpha   90.00
_cell.angle_beta   90.00
_cell.angle_gamma   90.00
#
_symmetry.space_group_name_H-M   'P 1'
#
loop_
_entity.id
_entity.type
_entity.pdbx_description
1 polymer ?
#
loop_
_entity_poly.entity_id
_entity_poly.type
_entity_poly.pdbx_seq_one_letter_code
_entity_poly.pdbx_strand_id
1 'polypeptide(L)'
;MCDAIMRLFKSLDDGMYQPGFNRWRHFMPATFAELALNGDNYLGDNRIRSSFVGNHITYNIEDCSMLVVPVVRDGRCSCYFWNFEQQRIHVLDPLMMRCCTSSVHRRHGQNVTIINEAISRCEDTYFQGWNVNMIGWDRCYTVGLGQSCHRCASC
;
A
#
# COMPACT_ATOMS: atom_id res chain seq x y z
N MET A 1 3.58 7.53 -13.57
CA MET A 1 4.67 8.10 -12.75
C MET A 1 4.85 7.35 -11.43
N CYS A 2 3.79 7.19 -10.61
CA CYS A 2 3.89 6.50 -9.32
C CYS A 2 4.47 5.06 -9.42
N ASP A 3 3.99 4.26 -10.39
CA ASP A 3 4.51 2.92 -10.64
C ASP A 3 6.00 2.87 -11.00
N ALA A 4 6.50 3.89 -11.71
CA ALA A 4 7.91 3.95 -12.07
C ALA A 4 8.77 4.21 -10.81
N ILE A 5 8.28 5.04 -9.89
CA ILE A 5 8.92 5.30 -8.60
C ILE A 5 8.90 4.04 -7.73
N MET A 6 7.77 3.32 -7.66
CA MET A 6 7.72 2.06 -6.91
C MET A 6 8.66 1.00 -7.48
N ARG A 7 8.76 0.90 -8.81
CA ARG A 7 9.72 0.00 -9.47
C ARG A 7 11.17 0.39 -9.18
N LEU A 8 11.46 1.69 -9.14
CA LEU A 8 12.78 2.19 -8.74
C LEU A 8 13.11 1.77 -7.30
N PHE A 9 12.21 2.02 -6.34
CA PHE A 9 12.43 1.61 -4.95
C PHE A 9 12.57 0.10 -4.80
N LYS A 10 11.74 -0.69 -5.50
CA LYS A 10 11.90 -2.14 -5.57
C LYS A 10 13.29 -2.52 -6.09
N SER A 11 13.75 -1.90 -7.18
CA SER A 11 15.08 -2.18 -7.76
C SER A 11 16.22 -1.82 -6.83
N LEU A 12 16.07 -0.77 -6.01
CA LEU A 12 17.05 -0.42 -4.98
C LEU A 12 17.06 -1.45 -3.85
N ASP A 13 15.89 -1.88 -3.38
CA ASP A 13 15.78 -2.97 -2.39
C ASP A 13 16.32 -4.30 -2.97
N ASP A 14 16.08 -4.61 -4.26
CA ASP A 14 16.65 -5.78 -4.96
C ASP A 14 18.20 -5.77 -4.95
N GLY A 15 18.82 -4.59 -5.01
CA GLY A 15 20.28 -4.44 -4.95
C GLY A 15 20.85 -4.50 -3.53
N MET A 16 20.02 -4.25 -2.51
CA MET A 16 20.42 -4.24 -1.09
C MET A 16 20.26 -5.62 -0.44
N TYR A 17 19.18 -6.34 -0.75
CA TYR A 17 18.89 -7.65 -0.19
C TYR A 17 19.48 -8.77 -1.06
N GLN A 18 20.09 -9.77 -0.43
CA GLN A 18 20.47 -10.99 -1.12
C GLN A 18 19.22 -11.78 -1.55
N PRO A 19 19.20 -12.41 -2.74
CA PRO A 19 18.09 -13.25 -3.17
C PRO A 19 17.77 -14.35 -2.14
N GLY A 20 16.48 -14.61 -1.91
CA GLY A 20 16.03 -15.63 -0.95
C GLY A 20 16.03 -15.23 0.52
N PHE A 21 16.51 -14.03 0.88
CA PHE A 21 16.38 -13.50 2.24
C PHE A 21 15.08 -12.73 2.42
N ASN A 22 14.59 -12.72 3.67
CA ASN A 22 13.42 -11.94 4.06
C ASN A 22 13.65 -10.46 3.76
N ARG A 23 12.61 -9.83 3.22
CA ARG A 23 12.63 -8.40 2.93
C ARG A 23 11.84 -7.64 3.96
N TRP A 24 12.26 -6.42 4.22
CA TRP A 24 11.49 -5.58 5.14
C TRP A 24 10.14 -5.19 4.54
N ARG A 25 10.07 -4.97 3.22
CA ARG A 25 8.87 -4.47 2.55
C ARG A 25 8.66 -5.02 1.14
N HIS A 26 7.40 -5.15 0.76
CA HIS A 26 6.95 -5.41 -0.61
C HIS A 26 6.25 -4.17 -1.19
N PHE A 27 6.56 -3.82 -2.45
CA PHE A 27 5.96 -2.67 -3.14
C PHE A 27 4.90 -3.12 -4.15
N MET A 28 3.66 -2.72 -3.92
CA MET A 28 2.57 -2.93 -4.86
C MET A 28 2.56 -1.88 -5.98
N PRO A 29 2.09 -2.23 -7.19
CA PRO A 29 1.79 -1.24 -8.21
C PRO A 29 0.56 -0.40 -7.81
N ALA A 30 0.51 0.87 -8.20
CA ALA A 30 -0.64 1.76 -7.96
C ALA A 30 -1.90 1.31 -8.69
N THR A 31 -1.73 0.59 -9.80
CA THR A 31 -2.83 -0.05 -10.53
C THR A 31 -3.60 -1.04 -9.67
N PHE A 32 -2.98 -1.67 -8.67
CA PHE A 32 -3.70 -2.53 -7.71
C PHE A 32 -4.77 -1.73 -6.95
N ALA A 33 -4.37 -0.62 -6.33
CA ALA A 33 -5.27 0.23 -5.58
C ALA A 33 -6.32 0.88 -6.49
N GLU A 34 -5.95 1.27 -7.71
CA GLU A 34 -6.88 1.83 -8.69
C GLU A 34 -8.00 0.83 -9.03
N LEU A 35 -7.65 -0.39 -9.43
CA LEU A 35 -8.63 -1.43 -9.76
C LEU A 35 -9.52 -1.77 -8.56
N ALA A 36 -8.93 -1.93 -7.37
CA ALA A 36 -9.69 -2.21 -6.15
C ALA A 36 -10.68 -1.09 -5.82
N LEU A 37 -10.26 0.17 -5.91
CA LEU A 37 -11.10 1.33 -5.58
C LEU A 37 -12.20 1.61 -6.61
N ASN A 38 -12.00 1.20 -7.86
CA ASN A 38 -13.00 1.31 -8.93
C ASN A 38 -13.99 0.12 -8.93
N GLY A 39 -13.73 -0.93 -8.14
CA GLY A 39 -14.52 -2.16 -8.16
C GLY A 39 -14.25 -3.04 -9.39
N ASP A 40 -13.10 -2.86 -10.04
CA ASP A 40 -12.67 -3.66 -11.18
C ASP A 40 -12.15 -5.03 -10.74
N ASN A 41 -12.01 -5.97 -11.69
CA ASN A 41 -11.52 -7.31 -11.42
C ASN A 41 -9.99 -7.37 -11.25
N TYR A 42 -9.48 -6.93 -10.10
CA TYR A 42 -8.07 -7.02 -9.75
C TYR A 42 -7.58 -8.46 -9.52
N LEU A 43 -8.46 -9.40 -9.13
CA LEU A 43 -8.11 -10.81 -8.92
C LEU A 43 -7.83 -11.55 -10.25
N GLY A 44 -8.50 -11.15 -11.32
CA GLY A 44 -8.27 -11.69 -12.66
C GLY A 44 -7.16 -11.00 -13.44
N ASP A 45 -6.59 -9.89 -12.93
CA ASP A 45 -5.57 -9.15 -13.65
C ASP A 45 -4.19 -9.80 -13.47
N ASN A 46 -3.64 -10.34 -14.56
CA ASN A 46 -2.33 -10.99 -14.58
C ASN A 46 -1.19 -10.11 -14.07
N ARG A 47 -1.28 -8.78 -14.21
CA ARG A 47 -0.25 -7.85 -13.72
C ARG A 47 -0.28 -7.76 -12.21
N ILE A 48 -1.48 -7.77 -11.62
CA ILE A 48 -1.68 -7.80 -10.16
C ILE A 48 -1.25 -9.15 -9.61
N ARG A 49 -1.69 -10.26 -10.22
CA ARG A 49 -1.20 -11.59 -9.82
C ARG A 49 0.33 -11.67 -9.90
N SER A 50 0.92 -11.18 -10.98
CA SER A 50 2.37 -11.16 -11.17
C SER A 50 3.09 -10.31 -10.10
N SER A 51 2.50 -9.23 -9.58
CA SER A 51 3.13 -8.46 -8.50
C SER A 51 3.20 -9.24 -7.18
N PHE A 52 2.29 -10.19 -6.94
CA PHE A 52 2.32 -11.04 -5.74
C PHE A 52 3.18 -12.30 -5.94
N VAL A 53 2.99 -13.03 -7.04
CA VAL A 53 3.53 -14.39 -7.22
C VAL A 53 4.25 -14.59 -8.56
N GLY A 54 4.65 -13.50 -9.23
CA GLY A 54 5.39 -13.58 -10.48
C GLY A 54 6.85 -14.01 -10.27
N ASN A 55 7.43 -14.68 -11.26
CA ASN A 55 8.81 -15.20 -11.20
C ASN A 55 9.91 -14.15 -10.92
N HIS A 56 9.58 -12.87 -11.08
CA HIS A 56 10.49 -11.75 -10.79
C HIS A 56 10.47 -11.32 -9.32
N ILE A 57 9.62 -11.95 -8.50
CA ILE A 57 9.57 -11.84 -7.05
C ILE A 57 10.43 -12.97 -6.49
N THR A 58 11.65 -12.64 -6.06
CA THR A 58 12.69 -13.61 -5.64
C THR A 58 12.76 -13.79 -4.11
N TYR A 59 11.63 -13.55 -3.43
CA TYR A 59 11.49 -13.58 -1.98
C TYR A 59 10.04 -13.89 -1.64
N ASN A 60 9.79 -14.38 -0.43
CA ASN A 60 8.44 -14.63 0.05
C ASN A 60 7.82 -13.33 0.54
N ILE A 61 6.66 -12.97 0.00
CA ILE A 61 5.92 -11.78 0.46
C ILE A 61 5.36 -12.01 1.86
N GLU A 62 4.99 -13.26 2.19
CA GLU A 62 4.48 -13.66 3.52
C GLU A 62 5.47 -13.36 4.65
N ASP A 63 6.77 -13.33 4.34
CA ASP A 63 7.86 -13.03 5.27
C ASP A 63 8.17 -11.52 5.37
N CYS A 64 7.49 -10.67 4.60
CA CYS A 64 7.71 -9.24 4.64
C CYS A 64 7.06 -8.59 5.86
N SER A 65 7.78 -7.68 6.52
CA SER A 65 7.24 -6.92 7.66
C SER A 65 6.22 -5.85 7.24
N MET A 66 6.23 -5.45 5.95
CA MET A 66 5.39 -4.38 5.44
C MET A 66 4.96 -4.57 3.99
N LEU A 67 3.70 -4.20 3.70
CA LEU A 67 3.21 -4.00 2.35
C LEU A 67 3.03 -2.51 2.07
N VAL A 68 3.64 -2.01 1.00
CA VAL A 68 3.59 -0.62 0.56
C VAL A 68 2.66 -0.51 -0.64
N VAL A 69 1.55 0.21 -0.48
CA VAL A 69 0.54 0.38 -1.53
C VAL A 69 0.41 1.85 -1.91
N PRO A 70 0.96 2.27 -3.05
CA PRO A 70 0.67 3.59 -3.59
C PRO A 70 -0.79 3.69 -4.04
N VAL A 71 -1.38 4.85 -3.83
CA VAL A 71 -2.75 5.16 -4.27
C VAL A 71 -2.73 6.46 -5.05
N VAL A 72 -3.08 6.37 -6.33
CA VAL A 72 -3.25 7.52 -7.23
C VAL A 72 -4.73 7.71 -7.51
N ARG A 73 -5.29 8.86 -7.12
CA ARG A 73 -6.70 9.19 -7.37
C ARG A 73 -6.83 10.69 -7.61
N ASP A 74 -7.57 11.08 -8.64
CA ASP A 74 -7.84 12.48 -9.00
C ASP A 74 -6.57 13.34 -9.12
N GLY A 75 -5.50 12.78 -9.71
CA GLY A 75 -4.21 13.45 -9.86
C GLY A 75 -3.40 13.62 -8.57
N ARG A 76 -3.85 13.02 -7.45
CA ARG A 76 -3.16 13.04 -6.16
C ARG A 76 -2.55 11.69 -5.87
N CYS A 77 -1.37 11.71 -5.25
CA CYS A 77 -0.66 10.51 -4.83
C CYS A 77 -0.63 10.44 -3.31
N SER A 78 -1.06 9.32 -2.76
CA SER A 78 -0.89 8.94 -1.36
C SER A 78 -0.23 7.56 -1.30
N CYS A 79 0.29 7.17 -0.15
CA CYS A 79 0.88 5.84 0.05
C CYS A 79 0.39 5.27 1.38
N TYR A 80 -0.12 4.04 1.33
CA TYR A 80 -0.63 3.31 2.49
C TYR A 80 0.31 2.17 2.80
N PHE A 81 0.55 1.93 4.08
CA PHE A 81 1.52 0.94 4.55
C PHE A 81 0.80 -0.01 5.51
N TRP A 82 0.64 -1.26 5.11
CA TRP A 82 0.22 -2.32 6.02
C TRP A 82 1.48 -2.82 6.73
N ASN A 83 1.64 -2.42 7.99
CA ASN A 83 2.74 -2.83 8.85
C ASN A 83 2.31 -4.09 9.61
N PHE A 84 2.75 -5.25 9.12
CA PHE A 84 2.40 -6.56 9.70
C PHE A 84 3.01 -6.74 11.09
N GLU A 85 4.21 -6.19 11.32
CA GLU A 85 4.90 -6.27 12.62
C GLU A 85 4.14 -5.49 13.71
N GLN A 86 3.60 -4.32 13.39
CA GLN A 86 2.87 -3.48 14.36
C GLN A 86 1.36 -3.72 14.36
N GLN A 87 0.82 -4.46 13.38
CA GLN A 87 -0.62 -4.60 13.13
C GLN A 87 -1.32 -3.25 12.93
N ARG A 88 -0.73 -2.38 12.10
CA ARG A 88 -1.21 -1.03 11.83
C ARG A 88 -1.18 -0.67 10.35
N ILE A 89 -2.11 0.18 9.95
CA ILE A 89 -2.14 0.77 8.61
C ILE A 89 -1.74 2.23 8.71
N HIS A 90 -0.59 2.60 8.15
CA HIS A 90 -0.18 3.99 8.06
C HIS A 90 -0.67 4.61 6.75
N VAL A 91 -1.19 5.83 6.84
CA VAL A 91 -1.68 6.59 5.69
C VAL A 91 -0.86 7.86 5.56
N LEU A 92 -0.14 7.97 4.44
CA LEU A 92 0.66 9.13 4.08
C LEU A 92 0.07 9.83 2.85
N ASP A 93 -0.49 11.01 3.05
CA ASP A 93 -0.85 11.93 1.95
C ASP A 93 -0.03 13.22 2.13
N PRO A 94 1.02 13.43 1.30
CA PRO A 94 1.83 14.65 1.36
C PRO A 94 1.04 15.94 1.23
N LEU A 95 -0.11 15.91 0.54
CA LEU A 95 -0.97 17.08 0.36
C LEU A 95 -1.87 17.36 1.57
N MET A 96 -1.93 16.46 2.56
CA MET A 96 -2.71 16.60 3.78
C MET A 96 -1.88 16.61 5.06
N MET A 97 -0.56 16.71 4.98
CA MET A 97 0.31 16.69 6.17
C MET A 97 0.03 17.82 7.17
N ARG A 98 -0.68 18.88 6.78
CA ARG A 98 -1.12 19.97 7.67
C ARG A 98 -2.60 19.95 8.03
N CYS A 99 -3.35 18.95 7.56
CA CYS A 99 -4.74 18.77 7.95
C CYS A 99 -4.82 18.11 9.33
N CYS A 100 -5.96 18.28 10.00
CA CYS A 100 -6.29 17.45 11.16
C CYS A 100 -6.53 15.99 10.73
N THR A 101 -6.29 15.06 11.65
CA THR A 101 -6.45 13.62 11.42
C THR A 101 -7.86 13.25 10.96
N SER A 102 -8.90 13.94 11.43
CA SER A 102 -10.29 13.72 11.00
C SER A 102 -10.52 14.03 9.52
N SER A 103 -9.85 15.05 8.98
CA SER A 103 -9.91 15.38 7.54
C SER A 103 -9.21 14.32 6.70
N VAL A 104 -8.05 13.83 7.16
CA VAL A 104 -7.34 12.73 6.49
C VAL A 104 -8.18 11.45 6.53
N HIS A 105 -8.75 11.13 7.70
CA HIS A 105 -9.67 10.01 7.88
C HIS A 105 -10.86 10.09 6.92
N ARG A 106 -11.53 11.26 6.84
CA ARG A 106 -12.66 11.47 5.92
C ARG A 106 -12.29 11.21 4.45
N ARG A 107 -11.05 11.50 4.05
CA ARG A 107 -10.58 11.28 2.67
C ARG A 107 -10.17 9.83 2.41
N HIS A 108 -9.48 9.20 3.36
CA HIS A 108 -8.77 7.93 3.12
C HIS A 108 -9.44 6.72 3.76
N GLY A 109 -10.27 6.91 4.80
CA GLY A 109 -10.80 5.81 5.61
C GLY A 109 -11.57 4.76 4.79
N GLN A 110 -12.36 5.19 3.83
CA GLN A 110 -13.07 4.25 2.95
C GLN A 110 -12.12 3.55 1.97
N ASN A 111 -11.15 4.28 1.39
CA ASN A 111 -10.14 3.68 0.51
C ASN A 111 -9.32 2.61 1.23
N VAL A 112 -8.90 2.88 2.47
CA VAL A 112 -8.17 1.92 3.31
C VAL A 112 -8.99 0.66 3.52
N THR A 113 -10.29 0.80 3.77
CA THR A 113 -11.19 -0.36 3.98
C THR A 113 -11.27 -1.22 2.72
N ILE A 114 -11.49 -0.60 1.56
CA ILE A 114 -11.61 -1.29 0.27
C ILE A 114 -10.30 -2.00 -0.09
N ILE A 115 -9.17 -1.31 0.05
CA ILE A 115 -7.86 -1.89 -0.28
C ILE A 115 -7.50 -2.99 0.71
N ASN A 116 -7.84 -2.86 2.00
CA ASN A 116 -7.63 -3.92 2.98
C ASN A 116 -8.38 -5.20 2.58
N GLU A 117 -9.65 -5.08 2.20
CA GLU A 117 -10.43 -6.22 1.71
C GLU A 117 -9.84 -6.81 0.42
N ALA A 118 -9.35 -5.96 -0.48
CA ALA A 118 -8.70 -6.41 -1.71
C ALA A 118 -7.40 -7.17 -1.44
N ILE A 119 -6.60 -6.74 -0.46
CA ILE A 119 -5.39 -7.45 -0.02
C ILE A 119 -5.80 -8.81 0.53
N SER A 120 -6.73 -8.88 1.49
CA SER A 120 -7.19 -10.16 2.06
C SER A 120 -7.68 -11.14 0.98
N ARG A 121 -8.43 -10.67 -0.01
CA ARG A 121 -8.87 -11.52 -1.12
C ARG A 121 -7.71 -12.00 -2.01
N CYS A 122 -6.68 -11.18 -2.21
CA CYS A 122 -5.47 -11.60 -2.92
C CYS A 122 -4.66 -12.62 -2.10
N GLU A 123 -4.59 -12.46 -0.78
CA GLU A 123 -3.99 -13.43 0.15
C GLU A 123 -4.67 -14.80 -0.03
N ASP A 124 -6.00 -14.84 0.14
CA ASP A 124 -6.81 -16.07 0.00
C ASP A 124 -6.69 -16.73 -1.40
N THR A 125 -6.52 -15.92 -2.45
CA THR A 125 -6.52 -16.41 -3.84
C THR A 125 -5.13 -16.88 -4.29
N TYR A 126 -4.06 -16.21 -3.84
CA TYR A 126 -2.72 -16.42 -4.39
C TYR A 126 -1.80 -17.23 -3.48
N PHE A 127 -2.09 -17.31 -2.18
CA PHE A 127 -1.22 -17.92 -1.19
C PHE A 127 -1.93 -19.07 -0.47
N GLN A 128 -1.17 -20.12 -0.14
CA GLN A 128 -1.67 -21.22 0.68
C GLN A 128 -1.13 -21.05 2.10
N GLY A 129 -1.86 -20.31 2.94
CA GLY A 129 -1.53 -20.17 4.36
C GLY A 129 -0.97 -18.83 4.79
N TRP A 130 -1.09 -17.77 3.99
CA TRP A 130 -0.81 -16.40 4.43
C TRP A 130 -1.90 -15.94 5.41
N ASN A 131 -1.76 -16.32 6.68
CA ASN A 131 -2.81 -16.17 7.71
C ASN A 131 -2.69 -14.84 8.46
N VAL A 132 -2.78 -13.71 7.76
CA VAL A 132 -2.79 -12.38 8.40
C VAL A 132 -4.21 -11.94 8.66
N ASN A 133 -4.60 -11.86 9.93
CA ASN A 133 -5.86 -11.23 10.31
C ASN A 133 -5.70 -9.71 10.41
N MET A 134 -6.10 -8.98 9.37
CA MET A 134 -6.08 -7.51 9.32
C MET A 134 -7.29 -6.84 9.99
N ILE A 135 -8.21 -7.62 10.58
CA ILE A 135 -9.40 -7.07 11.24
C ILE A 135 -8.98 -6.32 12.52
N GLY A 136 -9.51 -5.10 12.68
CA GLY A 136 -9.31 -4.31 13.90
C GLY A 136 -7.97 -3.56 13.98
N TRP A 137 -7.15 -3.59 12.92
CA TRP A 137 -5.88 -2.87 12.89
C TRP A 137 -6.08 -1.35 13.00
N ASP A 138 -5.21 -0.70 13.78
CA ASP A 138 -5.24 0.75 13.95
C ASP A 138 -4.90 1.45 12.62
N ARG A 139 -5.56 2.58 12.37
CA ARG A 139 -5.29 3.45 11.21
C ARG A 139 -4.54 4.69 11.67
N CYS A 140 -3.26 4.77 11.32
CA CYS A 140 -2.39 5.88 11.69
C CYS A 140 -2.30 6.88 10.54
N TYR A 141 -2.92 8.05 10.69
CA TYR A 141 -2.83 9.15 9.72
C TYR A 141 -1.63 10.04 10.02
N THR A 142 -0.63 10.03 9.13
CA THR A 142 0.58 10.83 9.32
C THR A 142 0.31 12.31 9.01
N VAL A 143 0.37 13.12 10.06
CA VAL A 143 0.24 14.59 10.00
C VAL A 143 1.41 15.25 10.74
N GLY A 144 1.67 16.52 10.47
CA GLY A 144 2.69 17.34 11.15
C GLY A 144 4.13 17.20 10.64
N LEU A 145 4.40 16.36 9.63
CA LEU A 145 5.76 16.03 9.17
C LEU A 145 6.16 16.63 7.80
N GLY A 146 5.46 17.67 7.29
CA GLY A 146 5.68 18.17 5.92
C GLY A 146 5.55 19.67 5.65
N GLN A 147 6.08 20.07 4.49
CA GLN A 147 6.00 21.42 3.89
C GLN A 147 4.55 21.74 3.45
N SER A 148 4.16 23.01 3.46
CA SER A 148 2.78 23.44 3.16
C SER A 148 2.42 23.25 1.68
N CYS A 149 1.23 22.68 1.44
CA CYS A 149 0.51 22.91 0.19
C CYS A 149 -0.51 24.04 0.43
N HIS A 150 -0.53 25.08 -0.42
CA HIS A 150 -1.38 26.27 -0.25
C HIS A 150 -2.90 26.00 -0.27
N ARG A 151 -3.32 24.75 -0.53
CA ARG A 151 -4.75 24.36 -0.62
C ARG A 151 -5.35 23.83 0.67
N CYS A 152 -4.57 23.69 1.74
CA CYS A 152 -5.10 23.34 3.06
C CYS A 152 -5.47 24.62 3.81
N ALA A 153 -6.41 25.40 3.27
CA ALA A 153 -7.04 26.46 4.04
C ALA A 153 -8.09 25.84 4.97
N SER A 154 -7.98 26.16 6.25
CA SER A 154 -8.98 25.97 7.32
C SER A 154 -9.34 24.53 7.70
N CYS A 155 -8.82 24.08 8.85
CA CYS A 155 -9.58 23.22 9.75
C CYS A 155 -10.40 24.11 10.68
#